data_AF-A0A1I0EXN1-F1
#
_entry.id   AF-A0A1I0EXN1-F1
#
_cell.length_a   1.000
_cell.length_b   1.000
_cell.length_c   1.000
_cell.angle_alpha   90.00
_cell.angle_beta   90.00
_cell.angle_gamma   90.00
#
_symmetry.space_group_name_H-M   'P 1'
#
loop_
_entity.id
_entity.type
_entity.pdbx_description
1 polymer ?
#
loop_
_entity_poly.entity_id
_entity_poly.type
_entity_poly.pdbx_seq_one_letter_code
_entity_poly.pdbx_strand_id
1 'polypeptide(L)' 'MCIFSNQVLQIENTDFTKWPTINGDAVVLETARSEYLDTCLEKLNYFMNRYVSHMNYPVWEKYADVIEDILAHRN' A
#
# COMPACT_ATOMS: atom_id res chain seq x y z
N MET A 1 11.41 2.80 -3.49
CA MET A 1 10.07 2.39 -3.00
C MET A 1 9.06 3.35 -3.61
N CYS A 2 8.33 2.90 -4.62
CA CYS A 2 7.67 3.80 -5.58
C CYS A 2 6.55 4.66 -4.96
N ILE A 3 5.77 4.09 -4.02
CA ILE A 3 4.58 4.77 -3.46
C ILE A 3 4.87 5.82 -2.39
N PHE A 4 6.00 5.72 -1.69
CA PHE A 4 6.42 6.70 -0.67
C PHE A 4 7.38 7.76 -1.22
N SER A 5 7.47 7.88 -2.55
CA SER A 5 8.28 8.90 -3.22
C SER A 5 7.51 10.21 -3.35
N ASN A 6 8.22 11.31 -3.65
CA ASN A 6 7.62 12.60 -3.99
C ASN A 6 7.11 12.67 -5.45
N GLN A 7 7.07 11.55 -6.17
CA GLN A 7 6.45 11.49 -7.47
C GLN A 7 4.93 11.31 -7.29
N VAL A 8 4.14 12.16 -7.93
CA VAL A 8 2.68 12.06 -7.92
C VAL A 8 2.28 10.72 -8.53
N LEU A 9 1.57 9.90 -7.78
CA LEU A 9 0.91 8.72 -8.30
C LEU A 9 -0.52 9.05 -8.69
N GLN A 10 -0.91 8.63 -9.89
CA GLN A 10 -2.28 8.74 -10.36
C GLN A 10 -3.06 7.53 -9.84
N ILE A 11 -4.12 7.78 -9.06
CA ILE A 11 -4.92 6.71 -8.44
C ILE A 11 -5.49 5.76 -9.49
N GLU A 12 -5.92 6.29 -10.64
CA GLU A 12 -6.50 5.54 -11.76
C GLU A 12 -5.51 4.61 -12.46
N ASN A 13 -4.21 4.90 -12.37
CA ASN A 13 -3.14 4.11 -12.99
C ASN A 13 -2.45 3.18 -11.99
N THR A 14 -2.92 3.15 -10.74
CA THR A 14 -2.33 2.34 -9.68
C THR A 14 -3.05 1.00 -9.59
N ASP A 15 -2.32 -0.10 -9.80
CA ASP A 15 -2.84 -1.45 -9.60
C ASP A 15 -2.80 -1.81 -8.11
N PHE A 16 -3.93 -1.59 -7.43
CA PHE A 16 -4.06 -1.86 -5.99
C PHE A 16 -4.06 -3.34 -5.62
N THR A 17 -4.08 -4.26 -6.60
CA THR A 17 -3.91 -5.69 -6.30
C THR A 17 -2.45 -6.07 -6.09
N LYS A 18 -1.53 -5.15 -6.41
CA LYS A 18 -0.09 -5.36 -6.38
C LYS A 18 0.61 -4.33 -5.51
N TRP A 19 1.48 -4.82 -4.63
CA TRP A 19 2.37 -3.99 -3.82
C TRP A 19 3.72 -3.80 -4.52
N PRO A 20 4.08 -2.58 -4.94
CA PRO A 20 5.33 -2.34 -5.65
C PRO A 20 6.53 -2.42 -4.69
N THR A 21 7.56 -3.17 -5.08
CA THR A 21 8.78 -3.30 -4.27
C THR A 21 9.83 -2.25 -4.68
N ILE A 22 10.97 -2.26 -3.98
CA ILE A 22 12.12 -1.42 -4.32
C ILE A 22 12.82 -1.84 -5.61
N ASN A 23 12.65 -3.09 -6.05
CA ASN A 23 13.35 -3.66 -7.20
C ASN A 23 12.66 -3.36 -8.55
N GLY A 24 11.52 -2.66 -8.52
CA GLY A 24 10.71 -2.39 -9.72
C GLY A 24 9.76 -3.52 -10.12
N ASP A 25 9.76 -4.62 -9.38
CA ASP A 25 8.73 -5.66 -9.43
C ASP A 25 7.60 -5.37 -8.41
N ALA A 26 6.63 -6.29 -8.32
CA ALA A 26 5.52 -6.16 -7.40
C ALA A 26 5.08 -7.52 -6.81
N VAL A 27 4.54 -7.48 -5.60
CA VAL A 27 3.96 -8.63 -4.90
C VAL A 27 2.46 -8.60 -5.06
N VAL A 28 1.84 -9.71 -5.46
CA VAL A 28 0.37 -9.84 -5.51
C VAL A 28 -0.17 -9.99 -4.09
N LEU A 29 -0.95 -9.01 -3.64
CA LEU A 29 -1.42 -8.91 -2.25
C LEU A 29 -2.28 -10.10 -1.83
N GLU A 30 -3.16 -10.56 -2.73
CA GLU A 30 -4.06 -11.70 -2.49
C GLU A 30 -3.32 -12.99 -2.14
N THR A 31 -2.09 -13.15 -2.64
CA THR A 31 -1.26 -14.34 -2.40
C THR A 31 -0.16 -14.11 -1.37
N ALA A 32 0.02 -12.88 -0.91
CA ALA A 32 1.03 -12.54 0.08
C ALA A 32 0.68 -13.14 1.44
N ARG A 33 1.68 -13.46 2.27
CA ARG A 33 1.46 -13.95 3.63
C ARG A 33 0.87 -12.85 4.52
N SER A 34 0.04 -13.21 5.50
CA SER A 34 -0.61 -12.22 6.38
C SER A 34 0.41 -11.37 7.13
N GLU A 35 1.52 -11.94 7.58
CA GLU A 35 2.58 -11.18 8.29
C GLU A 35 3.23 -10.10 7.40
N TYR A 36 3.30 -10.36 6.08
CA TYR A 36 3.78 -9.36 5.12
C TYR A 36 2.76 -8.24 4.94
N LEU A 37 1.48 -8.58 4.87
CA LEU A 37 0.38 -7.63 4.77
C LEU A 37 0.30 -6.73 6.01
N ASP A 38 0.43 -7.30 7.20
CA ASP A 38 0.50 -6.56 8.46
C ASP A 38 1.66 -5.55 8.46
N THR A 39 2.85 -5.98 8.01
CA THR A 39 4.02 -5.11 7.87
C THR A 39 3.78 -3.96 6.89
N CYS A 40 3.10 -4.22 5.76
CA CYS A 40 2.72 -3.19 4.81
C CYS A 40 1.75 -2.18 5.43
N LEU A 41 0.76 -2.65 6.20
CA LEU A 41 -0.22 -1.81 6.87
C LEU A 41 0.41 -0.94 7.95
N GLU A 42 1.29 -1.50 8.80
CA GLU A 42 2.08 -0.74 9.77
C GLU A 42 2.87 0.40 9.10
N LYS A 43 3.46 0.11 7.95
CA LYS A 43 4.22 1.11 7.18
C LYS A 43 3.31 2.21 6.63
N LEU A 44 2.17 1.85 6.03
CA LEU A 44 1.19 2.83 5.54
C LEU A 44 0.74 3.73 6.69
N ASN A 45 0.38 3.14 7.83
CA ASN A 45 -0.05 3.88 9.02
C ASN A 45 1.02 4.84 9.54
N TYR A 46 2.28 4.43 9.58
CA TYR A 46 3.38 5.33 9.94
C TYR A 46 3.47 6.55 9.00
N PHE A 47 3.41 6.32 7.68
CA PHE A 47 3.53 7.40 6.69
C PHE A 47 2.30 8.31 6.65
N MET A 48 1.09 7.76 6.71
CA MET A 48 -0.16 8.54 6.75
C MET A 48 -0.21 9.43 7.99
N ASN A 49 0.15 8.91 9.17
CA ASN A 49 0.20 9.70 10.40
C ASN A 49 1.25 10.82 10.35
N ARG A 50 2.41 10.55 9.74
CA ARG A 50 3.52 11.50 9.68
C ARG A 50 3.34 12.57 8.59
N TYR A 51 2.69 12.22 7.48
CA TYR A 51 2.61 13.04 6.28
C TYR A 51 1.17 13.14 5.75
N VAL A 52 0.27 13.68 6.59
CA VAL A 52 -1.16 13.82 6.31
C VAL A 52 -1.50 14.65 5.05
N SER A 53 -0.60 15.53 4.62
CA SER A 53 -0.78 16.35 3.40
C SER A 53 0.06 15.88 2.22
N HIS A 54 0.60 14.66 2.28
CA HIS A 54 1.41 14.12 1.19
C HIS A 54 0.56 13.89 -0.06
N MET A 55 1.12 14.16 -1.23
CA MET A 55 0.40 14.03 -2.50
C MET A 55 -0.10 12.62 -2.81
N ASN A 56 0.62 11.60 -2.32
CA ASN A 56 0.25 10.20 -2.47
C ASN A 56 -0.60 9.67 -1.31
N TYR A 57 -1.03 10.51 -0.37
CA TYR A 57 -1.88 10.09 0.74
C TYR A 57 -3.12 9.31 0.27
N PRO A 58 -3.87 9.74 -0.78
CA PRO A 58 -5.02 8.97 -1.26
C PRO A 58 -4.66 7.58 -1.79
N VAL A 59 -3.47 7.42 -2.37
CA VAL A 59 -2.98 6.12 -2.82
C VAL A 59 -2.64 5.23 -1.63
N TRP A 60 -2.05 5.79 -0.57
CA TRP A 60 -1.74 5.05 0.66
C TRP A 60 -2.99 4.58 1.37
N GLU A 61 -3.98 5.46 1.51
CA GLU A 61 -5.28 5.16 2.09
C GLU A 61 -5.94 4.01 1.32
N LYS A 62 -5.97 4.10 -0.02
CA LYS A 62 -6.57 3.03 -0.83
C LYS A 62 -5.84 1.69 -0.72
N TYR A 63 -4.52 1.70 -0.57
CA TYR A 63 -3.77 0.47 -0.29
C TYR A 63 -4.08 -0.09 1.10
N ALA A 64 -4.25 0.76 2.11
CA ALA A 64 -4.62 0.34 3.46
C ALA A 64 -5.97 -0.38 3.44
N ASP A 65 -6.99 0.23 2.83
CA ASP A 65 -8.32 -0.37 2.66
C ASP A 65 -8.25 -1.76 2.03
N VAL A 66 -7.52 -1.90 0.92
CA VAL A 66 -7.42 -3.18 0.20
C VAL A 66 -6.71 -4.25 1.04
N ILE A 67 -5.67 -3.87 1.78
CA ILE A 67 -4.94 -4.81 2.63
C ILE A 67 -5.80 -5.24 3.82
N GLU A 68 -6.51 -4.31 4.46
CA GLU A 68 -7.45 -4.60 5.54
C GLU A 68 -8.57 -5.52 5.08
N ASP A 69 -9.14 -5.28 3.90
CA ASP A 69 -10.14 -6.17 3.30
C ASP A 69 -9.57 -7.58 3.10
N ILE A 70 -8.38 -7.73 2.53
CA ILE A 70 -7.75 -9.05 2.32
C ILE A 70 -7.53 -9.77 3.66
N LEU A 71 -7.02 -9.07 4.68
CA LEU A 71 -6.80 -9.65 6.00
C LEU A 71 -8.11 -10.06 6.68
N ALA A 72 -9.17 -9.26 6.53
CA ALA A 72 -10.49 -9.56 7.08
C ALA A 72 -11.12 -10.81 6.45
N HIS A 73 -10.94 -11.04 5.14
CA HIS A 73 -11.48 -12.23 4.45
C HIS A 73 -10.74 -13.54 4.78
N ARG A 74 -9.54 -13.47 5.37
CA ARG A 74 -8.73 -14.64 5.72
C ARG A 74 -8.98 -15.17 7.14
N ASN A 75 -9.65 -14.39 7.97
CA ASN A 75 -10.01 -14.72 9.35
C ASN A 75 -11.46 -15.21 9.44
#